data_AF-A0A523SKT5-F1
#
_entry.id   AF-A0A523SKT5-F1
#
_cell.length_a   1.000
_cell.length_b   1.000
_cell.length_c   1.000
_cell.angle_alpha   90.00
_cell.angle_beta   90.00
_cell.angle_gamma   90.00
#
_symmetry.space_group_name_H-M   'P 1'
#
loop_
_entity.id
_entity.type
_entity.pdbx_description
1 polymer ?
#
loop_
_entity_poly.entity_id
_entity_poly.type
_entity_poly.pdbx_seq_one_letter_code
_entity_poly.pdbx_strand_id
1 'polypeptide(L)' 'MIHNGIRQRLEEREESLSPYAAKSRLTQGRVRAEAPSEMRTEFQRDRDRIIHSKAFRRLNHKTQVFV' A
#
# COMPACT_ATOMS: atom_id res chain seq x y z
N MET A 1 27.14 9.80 2.49
CA MET A 1 25.79 10.21 2.06
C MET A 1 24.91 8.98 2.03
N ILE A 2 23.95 8.86 2.94
CA ILE A 2 23.03 7.70 2.96
C ILE A 2 22.07 7.90 1.78
N HIS A 3 22.22 7.10 0.73
CA HIS A 3 21.25 7.06 -0.36
C HIS A 3 20.04 6.27 0.15
N ASN A 4 19.03 6.97 0.69
CA ASN A 4 17.80 6.31 1.11
C ASN A 4 17.11 5.69 -0.11
N GLY A 5 16.78 4.41 -0.01
CA GLY A 5 16.06 3.67 -1.06
C GLY A 5 14.71 4.31 -1.37
N ILE A 6 14.14 4.04 -2.55
CA ILE A 6 12.87 4.65 -3.00
C ILE A 6 11.77 4.42 -1.96
N ARG A 7 11.60 3.19 -1.46
CA ARG A 7 10.63 2.90 -0.39
C ARG A 7 10.85 3.77 0.85
N GLN A 8 12.08 3.89 1.33
CA GLN A 8 12.39 4.65 2.56
C GLN A 8 12.02 6.13 2.40
N ARG A 9 12.31 6.73 1.25
CA ARG A 9 11.91 8.12 0.96
C ARG A 9 10.40 8.29 0.92
N LEU A 10 9.65 7.27 0.47
CA LEU A 10 8.19 7.30 0.49
C LEU A 10 7.65 7.18 1.92
N GLU A 11 8.21 6.29 2.74
CA GLU A 11 7.89 6.15 4.16
C GLU A 11 8.20 7.45 4.94
N GLU A 12 9.32 8.12 4.64
CA GLU A 12 9.67 9.42 5.24
C GLU A 12 8.68 10.51 4.88
N ARG A 13 8.14 10.51 3.66
CA ARG A 13 7.10 11.48 3.26
C ARG A 13 5.80 11.28 4.03
N GLU A 14 5.54 10.08 4.56
CA GLU A 14 4.36 9.85 5.42
C GLU A 14 4.50 10.53 6.79
N GLU A 15 5.68 11.01 7.17
CA GLU A 15 5.87 11.75 8.43
C GLU A 15 5.18 13.12 8.43
N SER A 16 4.89 13.70 7.27
CA SER A 16 4.11 14.94 7.16
C SER A 16 2.59 14.73 7.19
N LEU A 17 2.12 13.49 7.27
CA LEU A 17 0.69 13.19 7.42
C LEU A 17 0.20 13.61 8.82
N SER A 18 -1.13 13.65 8.97
CA SER A 18 -1.78 13.90 10.27
C SER A 18 -1.19 13.02 11.38
N PRO A 19 -1.08 13.51 12.63
CA PRO A 19 -0.65 12.72 13.77
C PRO A 19 -1.46 11.43 13.98
N TYR A 20 -2.71 11.42 13.52
CA TYR A 20 -3.62 10.27 13.61
C TYR A 20 -3.63 9.37 12.36
N ALA A 21 -2.79 9.65 11.36
CA ALA A 21 -2.72 8.86 10.14
C ALA A 21 -2.03 7.51 10.39
N ALA A 22 -2.56 6.45 9.77
CA ALA A 22 -1.87 5.18 9.69
C ALA A 22 -0.68 5.29 8.72
N LYS A 23 0.54 5.08 9.22
CA LYS A 23 1.78 5.12 8.43
C LYS A 23 2.19 3.71 8.03
N SER A 24 2.64 3.53 6.79
CA SER A 24 3.03 2.23 6.25
C SER A 24 4.22 1.62 6.99
N ARG A 25 5.15 2.46 7.47
CA ARG A 25 6.30 2.06 8.29
C ARG A 25 5.91 1.44 9.65
N LEU A 26 4.70 1.73 10.14
CA LEU A 26 4.18 1.25 11.43
C LEU A 26 3.18 0.10 11.27
N THR A 27 3.12 -0.51 10.08
CA THR A 27 2.26 -1.69 9.85
C THR A 27 2.62 -2.84 10.80
N GLN A 28 1.61 -3.64 11.18
CA GLN A 28 1.82 -4.91 11.91
C GLN A 28 2.41 -6.01 11.01
N GLY A 29 2.59 -5.73 9.71
CA GLY A 29 3.14 -6.68 8.75
C GLY A 29 2.08 -7.61 8.17
N ARG A 30 2.49 -8.82 7.78
CA ARG A 30 1.66 -9.79 7.06
C ARG A 30 1.63 -11.11 7.80
N VAL A 31 0.50 -11.82 7.70
CA VAL A 31 0.33 -13.17 8.26
C VAL A 31 1.40 -14.13 7.75
N ARG A 32 1.79 -14.02 6.48
CA ARG A 32 2.93 -14.71 5.91
C ARG A 32 4.07 -13.72 5.72
N ALA A 33 5.22 -14.01 6.30
CA ALA A 33 6.40 -13.17 6.16
C ALA A 33 6.80 -13.06 4.68
N GLU A 34 7.08 -11.83 4.26
CA GLU A 34 7.54 -11.53 2.91
C GLU A 34 8.67 -10.51 3.01
N ALA A 35 9.66 -10.61 2.12
CA ALA A 35 10.70 -9.59 2.04
C ALA A 35 10.09 -8.21 1.71
N PRO A 36 10.60 -7.11 2.30
CA PRO A 36 10.20 -5.76 1.94
C PRO A 36 10.52 -5.46 0.46
N SER A 37 9.66 -4.70 -0.20
CA SER A 37 9.91 -4.20 -1.55
C SER A 37 10.93 -3.05 -1.51
N GLU A 38 11.80 -2.92 -2.50
CA GLU A 38 12.76 -1.81 -2.56
C GLU A 38 12.11 -0.48 -2.98
N MET A 39 11.03 -0.56 -3.77
CA MET A 39 10.43 0.60 -4.43
C MET A 39 9.05 0.99 -3.89
N ARG A 40 8.37 0.09 -3.16
CA ARG A 40 6.96 0.27 -2.77
C ARG A 40 6.80 0.14 -1.28
N THR A 41 6.00 1.02 -0.68
CA THR A 41 5.56 0.87 0.72
C THR A 41 4.62 -0.34 0.86
N GLU A 42 4.42 -0.83 2.08
CA GLU A 42 3.55 -1.99 2.31
C GLU A 42 2.10 -1.72 1.86
N PHE A 43 1.58 -0.51 2.07
CA PHE A 43 0.23 -0.13 1.63
C PHE A 43 0.15 0.04 0.10
N GLN A 44 1.22 0.50 -0.56
CA GLN A 44 1.27 0.52 -2.02
C GLN A 44 1.25 -0.89 -2.61
N ARG A 45 1.96 -1.85 -2.00
CA ARG A 45 1.90 -3.26 -2.40
C ARG A 45 0.48 -3.83 -2.28
N ASP A 46 -0.22 -3.49 -1.22
CA ASP A 46 -1.60 -3.96 -1.00
C ASP A 46 -2.56 -3.39 -2.05
N ARG A 47 -2.44 -2.10 -2.33
CA ARG A 47 -3.20 -1.44 -3.41
C ARG A 47 -2.98 -2.16 -4.74
N ASP A 48 -1.73 -2.43 -5.12
CA ASP A 48 -1.43 -3.11 -6.39
C ASP A 48 -2.05 -4.52 -6.44
N ARG A 49 -1.97 -5.29 -5.34
CA ARG A 49 -2.59 -6.63 -5.24
C ARG A 49 -4.10 -6.58 -5.44
N ILE A 50 -4.76 -5.61 -4.80
CA ILE A 50 -6.23 -5.44 -4.88
C ILE A 50 -6.62 -5.08 -6.31
N ILE A 51 -5.97 -4.08 -6.91
CA ILE A 51 -6.26 -3.60 -8.27
C ILE A 51 -6.09 -4.72 -9.30
N HIS A 52 -5.06 -5.57 -9.15
CA HIS A 52 -4.80 -6.68 -10.07
C HIS A 52 -5.53 -7.98 -9.71
N SER A 53 -6.39 -7.99 -8.69
CA SER A 53 -7.14 -9.19 -8.30
C SER A 53 -8.26 -9.51 -9.31
N LYS A 54 -8.58 -10.81 -9.46
CA LYS A 54 -9.72 -11.25 -10.29
C LYS A 54 -11.05 -10.73 -9.74
N ALA A 55 -11.17 -10.62 -8.41
CA ALA A 55 -12.37 -10.10 -7.75
C ALA A 55 -12.61 -8.63 -8.12
N PHE A 56 -11.58 -7.78 -8.03
CA PHE A 56 -11.67 -6.36 -8.40
C PHE A 56 -12.02 -6.17 -9.88
N ARG A 57 -11.38 -6.92 -10.79
CA ARG A 57 -11.73 -6.87 -12.23
C ARG A 57 -13.19 -7.23 -12.53
N ARG A 58 -13.78 -8.16 -11.78
CA ARG A 58 -15.20 -8.55 -11.95
C ARG A 58 -16.17 -7.43 -11.58
N LEU A 59 -15.74 -6.45 -10.76
CA LEU A 59 -16.59 -5.30 -10.40
C LEU A 59 -16.97 -4.48 -11.64
N ASN A 60 -16.13 -4.44 -12.68
CA ASN A 60 -16.46 -3.77 -13.94
C ASN A 60 -17.68 -4.37 -14.65
N HIS A 61 -18.05 -5.60 -14.31
CA HIS A 61 -19.21 -6.31 -14.83
C HIS A 61 -20.32 -6.49 -13.78
N LYS A 62 -20.28 -5.70 -12.69
CA LYS A 62 -21.32 -5.65 -11.67
C LYS A 62 -21.84 -4.22 -11.57
N THR A 63 -23.15 -4.07 -11.58
CA THR A 63 -23.78 -2.77 -11.34
C THR A 63 -23.84 -2.50 -9.85
N GLN A 64 -23.53 -1.26 -9.46
CA GLN A 64 -23.97 -0.74 -8.17
C GLN A 64 -25.47 -0.40 -8.28
N VAL A 65 -26.22 -0.55 -7.19
CA VAL A 65 -27.67 -0.24 -7.14
C VAL A 65 -27.96 1.10 -7.82
N PHE A 66 -28.92 1.10 -8.73
CA PHE A 66 -29.50 2.32 -9.29
C PHE A 66 -30.56 2.83 -8.29
N VAL A 67 -30.41 4.07 -7.82
CA VAL A 67 -31.41 4.83 -7.06
C VAL A 67 -32.08 5.81 -8.00
#